data_AF-A0A844MBC6-F1
#
_entry.id   AF-A0A844MBC6-F1
#
_cell.length_a   1.000
_cell.length_b   1.000
_cell.length_c   1.000
_cell.angle_alpha   90.00
_cell.angle_beta   90.00
_cell.angle_gamma   90.00
#
_symmetry.space_group_name_H-M   'P 1'
#
loop_
_entity.id
_entity.type
_entity.pdbx_description
1 polymer ?
#
loop_
_entity_poly.entity_id
_entity_poly.type
_entity_poly.pdbx_seq_one_letter_code
_entity_poly.pdbx_strand_id
1 'polypeptide(L)'
;MPVNILYCEGVAKSPDVRVISAIVPPGCVVRPIGSKQGFAQRILGGKDVRTGSTIAGLRDRDFDDDDSSPSAHPRNWYITDGGTQVPLGWYWERKEIENYGSCVLSGLNYQ
;
A
#
# COMPACT_ATOMS: atom_id res chain seq x y z
N MET A 1 -14.88 2.99 1.41
CA MET A 1 -15.03 1.55 1.11
C MET A 1 -13.85 0.82 1.71
N PRO A 2 -14.06 -0.21 2.54
CA PRO A 2 -12.98 -0.95 3.17
C PRO A 2 -12.18 -1.74 2.13
N VAL A 3 -10.86 -1.63 2.17
CA VAL A 3 -9.96 -2.45 1.34
C VAL A 3 -9.96 -3.87 1.88
N ASN A 4 -10.21 -4.86 1.02
CA ASN A 4 -10.20 -6.27 1.39
C ASN A 4 -8.97 -7.02 0.85
N ILE A 5 -8.23 -6.43 -0.12
CA ILE A 5 -6.94 -6.93 -0.58
C ILE A 5 -5.94 -5.77 -0.63
N LEU A 6 -4.89 -5.87 0.16
CA LEU A 6 -3.79 -4.90 0.16
C LEU A 6 -2.57 -5.53 -0.52
N TYR A 7 -2.21 -5.03 -1.70
CA TYR A 7 -0.95 -5.39 -2.34
C TYR A 7 0.19 -4.59 -1.71
N CYS A 8 1.28 -5.25 -1.36
CA CYS A 8 2.47 -4.59 -0.85
C CYS A 8 3.70 -5.11 -1.57
N GLU A 9 4.81 -4.41 -1.36
CA GLU A 9 6.11 -4.84 -1.83
C GLU A 9 6.64 -6.02 -1.03
N GLY A 10 7.75 -6.58 -1.51
CA GLY A 10 8.49 -7.63 -0.84
C GLY A 10 7.97 -9.03 -1.14
N VAL A 11 8.32 -9.96 -0.26
CA VAL A 11 8.09 -11.40 -0.42
C VAL A 11 7.28 -11.96 0.74
N ALA A 12 6.62 -13.10 0.53
CA ALA A 12 5.86 -13.75 1.58
C ALA A 12 6.73 -13.97 2.83
N LYS A 13 6.16 -13.62 3.99
CA LYS A 13 6.80 -13.72 5.32
C LYS A 13 7.99 -12.77 5.55
N SER A 14 8.25 -11.78 4.69
CA SER A 14 9.19 -10.71 5.02
C SER A 14 8.74 -9.99 6.31
N PRO A 15 9.67 -9.39 7.08
CA PRO A 15 9.33 -8.58 8.25
C PRO A 15 8.22 -7.57 7.95
N ASP A 16 8.33 -6.89 6.82
CA ASP A 16 7.39 -5.88 6.32
C ASP A 16 5.98 -6.46 6.18
N VAL A 17 5.85 -7.55 5.43
CA VAL A 17 4.57 -8.22 5.21
C VAL A 17 3.96 -8.69 6.53
N ARG A 18 4.79 -9.16 7.47
CA ARG A 18 4.32 -9.58 8.80
C ARG A 18 3.81 -8.39 9.62
N VAL A 19 4.53 -7.27 9.60
CA VAL A 19 4.10 -6.04 10.29
C VAL A 19 2.81 -5.53 9.68
N ILE A 20 2.73 -5.38 8.35
CA ILE A 20 1.53 -4.93 7.64
C ILE A 20 0.35 -5.86 7.97
N SER A 21 0.56 -7.18 7.90
CA SER A 21 -0.49 -8.17 8.21
C SER A 21 -0.99 -8.11 9.65
N ALA A 22 -0.16 -7.65 10.58
CA ALA A 22 -0.52 -7.50 11.99
C ALA A 22 -1.30 -6.21 12.28
N ILE A 23 -1.15 -5.17 11.44
CA ILE A 23 -1.78 -3.85 11.65
C ILE A 23 -3.03 -3.65 10.80
N VAL A 24 -3.19 -4.37 9.69
CA VAL A 24 -4.41 -4.24 8.88
C VAL A 24 -5.62 -4.80 9.62
N PRO A 25 -6.80 -4.20 9.45
CA PRO A 25 -8.00 -4.67 10.12
C PRO A 25 -8.39 -6.09 9.68
N PRO A 26 -9.09 -6.86 10.54
CA PRO A 26 -9.65 -8.16 10.17
C PRO A 26 -10.50 -8.05 8.90
N GLY A 27 -10.29 -9.00 7.96
CA GLY A 27 -10.97 -9.00 6.66
C GLY A 27 -10.18 -8.35 5.52
N CYS A 28 -9.06 -7.68 5.81
CA CYS A 28 -8.09 -7.26 4.80
C CYS A 28 -6.98 -8.31 4.63
N VAL A 29 -6.78 -8.79 3.41
CA VAL A 29 -5.73 -9.76 3.07
C VAL A 29 -4.53 -9.04 2.47
N VAL A 30 -3.39 -9.09 3.15
CA VAL A 30 -2.12 -8.58 2.62
C VAL A 30 -1.54 -9.59 1.62
N ARG A 31 -1.15 -9.11 0.43
CA ARG A 31 -0.52 -9.93 -0.60
C ARG A 31 0.75 -9.24 -1.11
N PRO A 32 1.94 -9.78 -0.79
CA PRO A 32 3.16 -9.30 -1.40
C PRO A 32 3.14 -9.62 -2.89
N ILE A 33 3.48 -8.63 -3.72
CA ILE A 33 3.54 -8.80 -5.17
C ILE A 33 4.94 -8.64 -5.74
N GLY A 34 5.98 -8.66 -4.89
CA GLY A 34 7.37 -8.65 -5.32
C GLY A 34 7.92 -7.24 -5.53
N SER A 35 8.59 -7.03 -6.66
CA SER A 35 9.28 -5.76 -6.94
C SER A 35 8.33 -4.66 -7.43
N LYS A 36 8.84 -3.43 -7.40
CA LYS A 36 8.16 -2.20 -7.88
C LYS A 36 7.85 -2.23 -9.37
N GLN A 37 8.60 -3.02 -10.14
CA GLN A 37 8.41 -3.11 -11.58
C GLN A 37 7.04 -3.74 -11.88
N GLY A 38 6.19 -2.98 -12.55
CA GLY A 38 4.83 -3.43 -12.88
C GLY A 38 3.84 -3.39 -11.71
N PHE A 39 4.18 -2.77 -10.58
CA PHE A 39 3.30 -2.75 -9.39
C PHE A 39 1.93 -2.14 -9.73
N ALA A 40 1.92 -0.97 -10.37
CA ALA A 40 0.67 -0.32 -10.79
C ALA A 40 -0.20 -1.24 -11.67
N GLN A 41 0.41 -1.89 -12.65
CA GLN A 41 -0.26 -2.80 -13.58
C GLN A 41 -0.83 -4.03 -12.88
N ARG A 42 -0.12 -4.56 -11.87
CA ARG A 42 -0.63 -5.68 -11.05
C ARG A 42 -1.83 -5.28 -10.21
N ILE A 43 -1.84 -4.06 -9.66
CA ILE A 43 -3.01 -3.54 -8.92
C ILE A 43 -4.20 -3.38 -9.87
N LEU A 44 -4.00 -2.75 -11.03
CA LEU A 44 -5.05 -2.57 -12.03
C LEU A 44 -5.62 -3.91 -12.50
N GLY A 45 -4.76 -4.85 -12.94
CA GLY A 45 -5.21 -6.17 -13.35
C GLY A 45 -5.89 -6.95 -12.22
N GLY A 46 -5.47 -6.71 -10.97
CA GLY A 46 -6.17 -7.25 -9.79
C GLY A 46 -7.60 -6.71 -9.68
N LYS A 47 -7.80 -5.40 -9.86
CA LYS A 47 -9.12 -4.75 -9.81
C LYS A 47 -10.03 -5.25 -10.93
N ASP A 48 -9.48 -5.42 -12.13
CA ASP A 48 -10.23 -5.90 -13.30
C ASP A 48 -10.72 -7.34 -13.13
N VAL A 49 -9.86 -8.21 -12.59
CA VAL A 49 -10.19 -9.64 -12.43
C VAL A 49 -11.07 -9.89 -11.20
N ARG A 50 -10.94 -9.08 -10.15
CA ARG A 50 -11.62 -9.29 -8.86
C ARG A 50 -12.66 -8.20 -8.61
N THR A 51 -13.67 -8.12 -9.47
CA THR A 51 -14.72 -7.10 -9.43
C THR A 51 -15.54 -7.06 -8.14
N GLY A 52 -15.53 -8.13 -7.33
CA GLY A 52 -16.12 -8.15 -5.98
C GLY A 52 -15.16 -7.76 -4.84
N SER A 53 -13.93 -7.37 -5.15
CA SER A 53 -12.90 -7.00 -4.18
C SER A 53 -12.54 -5.51 -4.29
N THR A 54 -12.26 -4.88 -3.15
CA THR A 54 -11.67 -3.55 -3.08
C THR A 54 -10.17 -3.70 -2.87
N ILE A 55 -9.41 -3.46 -3.94
CA ILE A 55 -7.96 -3.64 -3.95
C ILE A 55 -7.24 -2.29 -3.84
N ALA A 56 -6.23 -2.22 -3.00
CA ALA A 56 -5.30 -1.10 -2.94
C ALA A 56 -3.85 -1.60 -2.88
N GLY A 57 -2.92 -0.75 -3.29
CA GLY A 57 -1.48 -0.94 -3.12
C GLY A 57 -0.92 -0.12 -1.95
N LEU A 58 0.08 -0.67 -1.29
CA LEU A 58 0.95 0.04 -0.36
C LEU A 58 2.36 -0.01 -0.93
N ARG A 59 2.90 1.15 -1.28
CA ARG A 59 4.18 1.29 -1.96
C ARG A 59 5.18 2.03 -1.08
N ASP A 60 6.41 1.56 -1.02
CA ASP A 60 7.46 2.23 -0.25
C ASP A 60 7.96 3.50 -0.97
N ARG A 61 8.53 4.44 -0.21
CA ARG A 61 9.02 5.74 -0.71
C ARG A 61 10.54 5.79 -0.92
N ASP A 62 11.25 4.68 -0.77
CA ASP A 62 12.70 4.59 -0.93
C ASP A 62 13.28 5.08 -2.29
N PHE A 63 12.42 5.32 -3.30
CA PHE A 63 12.79 5.90 -4.60
C PHE A 63 12.21 7.29 -4.88
N ASP A 64 11.56 7.96 -3.92
CA ASP A 64 11.19 9.35 -4.13
C ASP A 64 12.27 10.33 -3.65
N ASP A 65 12.49 11.37 -4.46
CA ASP A 65 13.37 12.50 -4.12
C ASP A 65 12.71 13.45 -3.09
N ASP A 66 11.67 12.98 -2.40
CA ASP A 66 10.83 13.80 -1.54
C ASP A 66 11.23 13.62 -0.08
N ASP A 67 12.12 14.51 0.38
CA ASP A 67 12.62 14.59 1.75
C ASP A 67 11.65 15.25 2.74
N SER A 68 10.38 15.41 2.39
CA SER A 68 9.37 15.91 3.33
C SER A 68 9.27 15.02 4.57
N SER A 69 9.14 15.67 5.72
CA SER A 69 9.01 14.99 7.00
C SER A 69 7.73 14.15 7.05
N PRO A 70 7.74 12.98 7.71
CA PRO A 70 6.53 12.20 7.92
C PRO A 70 5.47 13.03 8.66
N SER A 71 4.29 13.16 8.06
CA SER A 71 3.13 13.88 8.58
C SER A 71 2.16 12.98 9.36
N ALA A 72 2.46 11.68 9.49
CA ALA A 72 1.60 10.63 10.05
C ALA A 72 0.29 10.38 9.28
N HIS A 73 0.23 10.80 8.00
CA HIS A 73 -0.93 10.60 7.13
C HIS A 73 -0.53 9.81 5.88
N PRO A 74 -1.36 8.84 5.44
CA PRO A 74 -1.07 8.09 4.23
C PRO A 74 -1.18 9.01 3.00
N ARG A 75 -0.19 8.95 2.11
CA ARG A 75 -0.20 9.74 0.88
C ARG A 75 -0.88 8.96 -0.21
N ASN A 76 -1.88 9.56 -0.85
CA ASN A 76 -2.60 8.90 -1.92
C ASN A 76 -1.68 8.68 -3.13
N TRP A 77 -1.78 7.48 -3.71
CA TRP A 77 -1.09 7.08 -4.92
C TRP A 77 -2.09 6.96 -6.06
N TYR A 78 -1.86 7.73 -7.13
CA TYR A 78 -2.64 7.72 -8.35
C TYR A 78 -1.75 7.41 -9.55
N ILE A 79 -2.37 6.88 -10.61
CA ILE A 79 -1.81 6.89 -11.96
C ILE A 79 -2.79 7.58 -12.90
N THR A 80 -2.28 8.05 -14.04
CA THR A 80 -3.13 8.51 -15.14
C THR A 80 -3.27 7.38 -16.15
N ASP A 81 -4.49 6.88 -16.34
CA ASP A 81 -4.82 5.89 -17.36
C ASP A 81 -5.94 6.45 -18.26
N GLY A 82 -5.70 6.48 -19.58
CA GLY A 82 -6.64 7.07 -20.54
C GLY A 82 -7.06 8.52 -20.25
N GLY A 83 -6.21 9.32 -19.58
CA GLY A 83 -6.52 10.69 -19.17
C GLY A 83 -7.31 10.81 -17.86
N THR A 84 -7.63 9.71 -17.20
CA THR A 84 -8.33 9.68 -15.91
C THR A 84 -7.36 9.33 -14.78
N GLN A 85 -7.45 10.02 -13.65
CA GLN A 85 -6.71 9.62 -12.44
C GLN A 85 -7.36 8.41 -11.78
N VAL A 86 -6.63 7.31 -11.70
CA VAL A 86 -7.06 6.07 -11.05
C VAL A 86 -6.35 5.96 -9.70
N PRO A 87 -7.09 5.89 -8.57
CA PRO A 87 -6.49 5.64 -7.27
C PRO A 87 -5.95 4.22 -7.23
N LEU A 88 -4.67 4.05 -6.89
CA LEU A 88 -4.06 2.75 -6.71
C LEU A 88 -3.92 2.36 -5.24
N GLY A 89 -3.80 3.33 -4.34
CA GLY A 89 -3.67 3.09 -2.91
C GLY A 89 -2.85 4.19 -2.25
N TRP A 90 -1.84 3.82 -1.48
CA TRP A 90 -1.04 4.76 -0.71
C TRP A 90 0.46 4.50 -0.81
N TYR A 91 1.22 5.57 -0.63
CA TYR A 91 2.64 5.49 -0.32
C TYR A 91 2.82 5.35 1.20
N TRP A 92 3.74 4.48 1.59
CA TRP A 92 4.26 4.41 2.95
C TRP A 92 5.06 5.68 3.23
N GLU A 93 4.77 6.39 4.32
CA GLU A 93 5.27 7.75 4.47
C GLU A 93 6.78 7.84 4.74
N ARG A 94 7.37 6.78 5.28
CA ARG A 94 8.82 6.68 5.55
C ARG A 94 9.51 5.84 4.49
N LYS A 95 10.82 6.06 4.35
CA LYS A 95 11.66 5.40 3.34
C LYS A 95 11.59 3.87 3.42
N GLU A 96 11.53 3.30 4.63
CA GLU A 96 11.41 1.84 4.84
C GLU A 96 10.45 1.53 6.01
N ILE A 97 9.70 0.42 5.91
CA ILE A 97 8.81 -0.05 6.97
C ILE A 97 9.54 -0.76 8.12
N GLU A 98 10.72 -1.33 7.85
CA GLU A 98 11.62 -1.90 8.88
C GLU A 98 12.12 -0.88 9.89
N ASN A 99 12.04 0.42 9.58
CA ASN A 99 12.36 1.51 10.51
C ASN A 99 11.34 1.69 11.64
N TYR A 100 10.37 0.77 11.77
CA TYR A 100 9.36 0.79 12.82
C TYR A 100 9.38 -0.45 13.71
N GLY A 101 10.07 -0.32 14.84
CA GLY A 101 9.58 -0.84 16.13
C GLY A 101 8.88 0.29 16.89
N SER A 102 7.57 0.17 17.15
CA SER A 102 6.78 0.90 18.17
C SER A 102 5.94 2.16 17.83
N CYS A 103 5.83 2.68 16.60
CA CYS A 103 5.14 3.98 16.41
C CYS A 103 4.28 4.13 15.14
N VAL A 104 3.14 3.43 15.02
CA VAL A 104 2.09 3.77 14.02
C VAL A 104 0.71 3.42 14.61
N LEU A 105 0.01 4.39 15.22
CA LEU A 105 -1.29 4.14 15.86
C LEU A 105 -2.40 5.17 15.60
N SER A 106 -2.23 6.17 14.73
CA SER A 106 -3.23 7.25 14.62
C SER A 106 -3.86 7.47 13.24
N GLY A 107 -3.35 6.88 12.16
CA GLY A 107 -3.76 7.25 10.78
C GLY A 107 -4.70 6.31 10.03
N LEU A 108 -4.97 5.09 10.54
CA LEU A 108 -5.74 4.07 9.80
C LEU A 108 -7.23 3.97 10.20
N ASN A 109 -7.70 4.80 11.13
CA ASN A 109 -9.13 4.93 11.42
C ASN A 109 -9.77 5.91 10.42
N TYR A 110 -10.09 5.42 9.23
CA TYR A 110 -11.06 6.08 8.34
C TYR A 110 -12.40 5.36 8.44
N GLN A 111 -13.29 5.98 9.23
CA GLN A 111 -14.76 5.82 9.35
C GLN A 111 -15.34 4.41 9.54
#